data_AF-A0A3D2EPU2-F1
#
_entry.id   AF-A0A3D2EPU2-F1
#
_cell.length_a   1.000
_cell.length_b   1.000
_cell.length_c   1.000
_cell.angle_alpha   90.00
_cell.angle_beta   90.00
_cell.angle_gamma   90.00
#
_symmetry.space_group_name_H-M   'P 1'
#
loop_
_entity.id
_entity.type
_entity.pdbx_description
1 polymer ?
#
loop_
_entity_poly.entity_id
_entity_poly.type
_entity_poly.pdbx_seq_one_letter_code
_entity_poly.pdbx_strand_id
1 'polypeptide(L)' 'MAPFDQPDGVWKSGKGKGRRTPKGRQVDDAALEVVRGLLGSRPRRADLLIEHMHLLQDHFGHLSA' A
#
# COMPACT_ATOMS: atom_id res chain seq x y z
N MET A 1 25.74 -31.34 -37.00
CA MET A 1 25.81 -30.19 -36.08
C MET A 1 24.37 -29.77 -35.81
N ALA A 2 23.82 -30.14 -34.65
CA ALA A 2 22.43 -29.83 -34.31
C ALA A 2 22.35 -28.38 -33.78
N PRO A 3 21.39 -27.56 -34.22
CA PRO A 3 21.17 -26.26 -33.59
C PRO A 3 20.38 -26.50 -32.31
N PHE A 4 21.07 -26.41 -31.17
CA PHE A 4 20.42 -26.05 -29.92
C PHE A 4 20.05 -24.56 -29.97
N ASP A 5 18.99 -24.23 -29.22
CA ASP A 5 18.69 -22.91 -28.67
C ASP A 5 17.76 -21.97 -29.46
N GLN A 6 16.47 -22.05 -29.14
CA GLN A 6 15.83 -20.95 -28.41
C GLN A 6 14.48 -21.41 -27.82
N PRO A 7 14.32 -21.52 -26.48
CA PRO A 7 12.99 -21.56 -25.89
C PRO A 7 12.39 -20.16 -26.07
N ASP A 8 11.28 -20.09 -26.80
CA ASP A 8 10.48 -18.89 -26.96
C ASP A 8 10.25 -18.25 -25.59
N GLY A 9 10.89 -17.09 -25.38
CA GLY A 9 10.89 -16.41 -24.10
C GLY A 9 9.46 -16.20 -23.61
N VAL A 10 9.20 -16.67 -22.38
CA VAL A 10 7.95 -16.49 -21.61
C VAL A 10 7.83 -15.02 -21.16
N TRP A 11 8.07 -14.07 -22.05
CA TRP A 11 7.97 -12.65 -21.80
C TRP A 11 7.17 -12.07 -22.95
N LYS A 12 5.86 -12.31 -22.95
CA LYS A 12 4.97 -11.37 -23.62
C LYS A 12 5.21 -10.02 -22.93
N SER A 13 5.79 -9.07 -23.65
CA SER A 13 5.74 -7.67 -23.28
C SER A 13 4.28 -7.27 -23.30
N GLY A 14 3.62 -7.44 -22.16
CA GLY A 14 2.22 -7.08 -21.97
C GLY A 14 2.12 -5.57 -22.12
N LYS A 15 1.93 -5.10 -23.34
CA LYS A 15 1.50 -3.74 -23.68
C LYS A 15 0.03 -3.56 -23.27
N GLY A 16 -0.30 -4.00 -22.06
CA GLY A 16 -1.55 -3.73 -21.38
C GLY A 16 -1.37 -2.50 -20.50
N LYS A 17 -2.49 -1.84 -20.20
CA LYS A 17 -2.57 -0.74 -19.24
C LYS A 17 -2.16 -1.31 -17.87
N GLY A 18 -0.86 -1.34 -17.59
CA GLY A 18 -0.30 -1.76 -16.33
C GLY A 18 -1.00 -1.03 -15.18
N ARG A 19 -1.03 -1.65 -14.01
CA ARG A 19 -1.71 -1.08 -12.85
C ARG A 19 -1.18 0.34 -12.63
N ARG A 20 -2.05 1.36 -12.77
CA ARG A 20 -1.66 2.76 -12.57
C ARG A 20 -1.18 3.03 -11.15
N THR A 21 -1.55 2.16 -10.23
CA THR A 21 -1.18 2.23 -8.83
C THR A 21 -0.57 0.91 -8.35
N PRO A 22 0.23 0.94 -7.26
CA PRO A 22 0.74 -0.25 -6.63
C PRO A 22 -0.36 -1.22 -6.19
N LYS A 23 0.00 -2.49 -5.99
CA LYS A 23 -0.90 -3.50 -5.45
C LYS A 23 -1.29 -3.12 -4.02
N GLY A 24 -2.59 -3.05 -3.72
CA GLY A 24 -3.12 -2.76 -2.39
C GLY A 24 -4.32 -1.80 -2.41
N ARG A 25 -4.87 -1.51 -1.23
CA ARG A 25 -5.82 -0.40 -1.05
C ARG A 25 -5.07 0.89 -1.30
N GLN A 26 -5.65 1.77 -2.10
CA GLN A 26 -5.11 3.10 -2.29
C GLN A 26 -5.46 3.96 -1.09
N VAL A 27 -4.53 4.83 -0.71
CA VAL A 27 -4.78 5.83 0.32
C VAL A 27 -5.58 6.95 -0.33
N ASP A 28 -6.68 7.33 0.32
CA ASP A 28 -7.41 8.55 -0.02
C ASP A 28 -6.71 9.75 0.62
N ASP A 29 -6.47 10.81 -0.16
CA ASP A 29 -5.72 11.97 0.31
C ASP A 29 -6.42 12.70 1.46
N ALA A 30 -7.76 12.76 1.46
CA ALA A 30 -8.51 13.37 2.55
C ALA A 30 -8.41 12.51 3.82
N ALA A 31 -8.51 11.19 3.69
CA ALA A 31 -8.29 10.28 4.82
C ALA A 31 -6.87 10.42 5.41
N LEU A 32 -5.85 10.58 4.55
CA LEU A 32 -4.47 10.77 5.00
C LEU A 32 -4.31 12.06 5.80
N GLU A 33 -4.91 13.16 5.36
CA GLU A 33 -4.86 14.44 6.07
C GLU A 33 -5.57 14.38 7.42
N VAL A 34 -6.72 13.70 7.51
CA VAL A 34 -7.41 13.48 8.79
C VAL A 34 -6.52 12.69 9.75
N VAL A 35 -5.92 11.58 9.30
CA VAL A 35 -5.01 10.78 10.13
C VAL A 35 -3.77 11.58 10.56
N ARG A 36 -3.20 12.38 9.65
CA ARG A 36 -2.07 13.28 9.97
C ARG A 36 -2.45 14.31 11.02
N GLY A 37 -3.62 14.93 10.89
CA GLY A 37 -4.15 15.88 11.87
C GLY A 37 -4.37 15.26 13.24
N LEU A 38 -4.98 14.06 13.26
CA LEU A 38 -5.29 13.33 14.49
C LEU A 38 -4.01 12.93 15.26
N LEU A 39 -3.01 12.45 14.52
CA LEU A 39 -1.73 12.04 15.11
C LEU A 39 -0.82 13.22 15.43
N GLY A 40 -0.96 14.36 14.75
CA GLY A 40 -0.16 15.56 14.95
C GLY A 40 1.35 15.31 14.87
N SER A 41 2.09 15.96 15.76
CA SER A 41 3.56 15.88 15.86
C SER A 41 4.09 14.63 16.57
N ARG A 42 3.22 13.66 16.91
CA ARG A 42 3.65 12.41 17.57
C ARG A 42 4.65 11.65 16.69
N PRO A 43 5.68 11.02 17.28
CA PRO A 43 6.67 10.28 16.51
C PRO A 43 6.06 9.07 15.77
N ARG A 44 6.53 8.80 14.54
CA ARG A 44 6.10 7.67 13.69
C ARG A 44 7.03 6.47 13.90
N ARG A 45 7.09 5.98 15.14
CA ARG A 45 7.87 4.80 15.51
C ARG A 45 6.97 3.56 15.51
N ALA A 46 7.56 2.40 15.19
CA ALA A 46 6.84 1.13 15.09
C ALA A 46 6.26 0.67 16.43
N ASP A 47 6.91 1.01 17.55
CA ASP A 47 6.45 0.67 18.90
C ASP A 47 5.16 1.40 19.31
N LEU A 48 4.83 2.52 18.67
CA LEU A 48 3.62 3.29 18.95
C LEU A 48 2.45 2.93 18.04
N LEU A 49 2.59 1.89 17.20
CA LEU A 49 1.55 1.52 16.24
C LEU A 49 0.22 1.22 16.96
N ILE A 50 0.27 0.47 18.07
CA ILE A 50 -0.94 0.09 18.79
C ILE A 50 -1.61 1.31 19.42
N GLU A 51 -0.86 2.24 20.03
CA GLU A 51 -1.38 3.52 20.52
C GLU A 51 -2.03 4.35 19.41
N HIS A 52 -1.39 4.44 18.23
CA HIS A 52 -1.97 5.19 17.11
C HIS A 52 -3.28 4.53 16.64
N MET A 53 -3.34 3.19 16.61
CA MET A 53 -4.57 2.48 16.25
C MET A 53 -5.68 2.70 17.27
N HIS A 54 -5.37 2.66 18.57
CA HIS A 54 -6.34 2.97 19.63
C HIS A 54 -6.88 4.39 19.51
N LEU A 55 -6.00 5.37 19.30
CA LEU A 55 -6.39 6.77 19.13
C LEU A 55 -7.30 6.97 17.92
N LEU A 56 -7.01 6.28 16.80
CA LEU A 56 -7.90 6.27 15.64
C LEU A 56 -9.24 5.58 15.96
N GLN A 57 -9.24 4.44 16.65
CA GLN A 57 -10.47 3.75 17.05
C GLN A 57 -11.33 4.61 17.98
N ASP A 58 -10.74 5.30 18.95
CA ASP A 58 -11.47 6.19 19.86
C ASP A 58 -12.15 7.34 19.11
N HIS A 59 -11.50 7.85 18.05
CA HIS A 59 -12.07 8.92 17.23
C HIS A 59 -13.16 8.43 16.27
N PHE A 60 -12.98 7.26 15.65
CA PHE A 60 -13.90 6.74 14.62
C PHE A 60 -14.89 5.68 15.14
N GLY A 61 -14.80 5.31 16.41
CA GLY A 61 -15.59 4.26 17.07
C GLY A 61 -15.17 2.83 16.73
N HIS A 62 -14.62 2.59 15.53
CA HIS A 62 -14.07 1.30 15.13
C HIS A 62 -13.14 1.43 13.91
N LEU A 63 -12.25 0.46 13.75
CA LEU A 63 -11.54 0.24 12.49
C LEU A 63 -12.01 -1.11 11.94
N SER A 64 -12.62 -1.10 10.75
CA SER A 64 -13.03 -2.34 10.07
C SER A 64 -11.80 -3.16 9.68
N ALA A 65 -11.80 -4.45 9.98
CA ALA A 65 -10.74 -5.40 9.60
C ALA A 65 -10.67 -5.64 8.08
#